data_AF-A0A951HQ18-F1
#
_entry.id   AF-A0A951HQ18-F1
#
_cell.length_a   1.000
_cell.length_b   1.000
_cell.length_c   1.000
_cell.angle_alpha   90.00
_cell.angle_beta   90.00
_cell.angle_gamma   90.00
#
_symmetry.space_group_name_H-M   'P 1'
#
loop_
_entity.id
_entity.type
_entity.pdbx_description
1 polymer ?
#
loop_
_entity_poly.entity_id
_entity_poly.type
_entity_poly.pdbx_seq_one_letter_code
_entity_poly.pdbx_strand_id
1 'polypeptide(L)' 'MSHEEVDYYQRRAETEVALAQQASHQAAVRVHYELASAYLDRIHGDAPRSTGGLFRD' A
#
# COMPACT_ATOMS: atom_id res chain seq x y z
N MET A 1 6.53 -13.69 -6.60
CA MET A 1 7.28 -12.42 -6.46
C MET A 1 8.72 -12.75 -6.02
N SER A 2 9.74 -12.10 -6.57
CA SER A 2 11.14 -12.26 -6.13
C SER A 2 11.42 -11.46 -4.85
N HIS A 3 12.52 -11.78 -4.16
CA HIS A 3 12.94 -11.02 -2.97
C HIS A 3 13.26 -9.55 -3.30
N GLU A 4 13.92 -9.30 -4.43
CA GLU A 4 14.24 -7.95 -4.90
C GLU A 4 12.97 -7.13 -5.23
N GLU A 5 11.95 -7.78 -5.80
CA GLU A 5 10.65 -7.15 -6.05
C GLU A 5 9.96 -6.80 -4.73
N VAL A 6 9.93 -7.71 -3.75
CA VAL A 6 9.36 -7.45 -2.42
C VAL A 6 10.05 -6.27 -1.75
N ASP A 7 11.38 -6.26 -1.73
CA ASP A 7 12.17 -5.17 -1.14
C ASP A 7 11.98 -3.83 -1.87
N TYR A 8 11.76 -3.87 -3.18
CA TYR A 8 11.42 -2.68 -3.96
C TYR A 8 10.07 -2.10 -3.51
N TYR A 9 9.01 -2.92 -3.51
CA TYR A 9 7.67 -2.44 -3.16
C TYR A 9 7.58 -2.01 -1.70
N GLN A 10 8.30 -2.69 -0.80
CA GLN A 10 8.34 -2.31 0.62
C GLN A 10 8.98 -0.93 0.80
N ARG A 11 10.16 -0.70 0.21
CA ARG A 11 10.83 0.62 0.28
C ARG A 11 10.00 1.73 -0.35
N ARG A 12 9.28 1.43 -1.44
CA ARG A 12 8.37 2.38 -2.06
C ARG A 12 7.19 2.71 -1.13
N ALA A 13 6.59 1.73 -0.49
CA ALA A 13 5.51 1.97 0.49
C ALA A 13 5.97 2.85 1.65
N GLU A 14 7.15 2.56 2.23
CA GLU A 14 7.73 3.36 3.32
C GLU A 14 8.00 4.81 2.89
N THR A 15 8.49 5.01 1.66
CA THR A 15 8.72 6.35 1.09
C THR A 15 7.43 7.14 0.98
N GLU A 16 6.35 6.53 0.46
CA GLU A 16 5.06 7.22 0.32
C GLU A 16 4.47 7.57 1.69
N VAL A 17 4.62 6.70 2.71
CA VAL A 17 4.21 7.02 4.09
C VAL A 17 4.98 8.22 4.65
N ALA A 18 6.29 8.30 4.43
CA ALA A 18 7.09 9.45 4.86
C ALA A 18 6.65 10.74 4.14
N LEU A 19 6.36 10.68 2.84
CA LEU A 19 5.83 11.81 2.07
C LEU A 19 4.43 12.23 2.56
N ALA A 20 3.56 11.27 2.90
CA ALA A 20 2.25 11.56 3.47
C ALA A 20 2.36 12.36 4.77
N GLN A 21 3.32 12.03 5.62
CA GLN A 21 3.56 12.73 6.89
C GLN A 21 4.13 14.14 6.70
N GLN A 22 4.85 14.38 5.60
CA GLN A 22 5.43 15.68 5.26
C GLN A 22 4.48 16.58 4.46
N ALA A 23 3.45 16.00 3.83
CA ALA A 23 2.53 16.72 2.97
C ALA A 23 1.56 17.60 3.79
N SER A 24 1.50 18.89 3.44
CA SER A 24 0.57 19.84 4.09
C SER A 24 -0.85 19.83 3.49
N HIS A 25 -1.01 19.28 2.28
CA HIS A 25 -2.30 19.29 1.58
C HIS A 25 -3.01 17.94 1.76
N GLN A 26 -4.25 17.97 2.30
CA GLN A 26 -5.01 16.75 2.63
C GLN A 26 -5.16 15.79 1.44
N ALA A 27 -5.36 16.31 0.22
CA ALA A 27 -5.46 15.46 -0.97
C ALA A 27 -4.13 14.74 -1.29
N ALA A 28 -2.98 15.38 -1.04
CA ALA A 28 -1.67 14.76 -1.25
C ALA A 28 -1.42 13.68 -0.19
N VAL A 29 -1.72 13.96 1.08
CA VAL A 29 -1.67 12.97 2.18
C VAL A 29 -2.46 11.71 1.80
N ARG A 30 -3.68 11.88 1.29
CA ARG A 30 -4.52 10.76 0.85
C ARG A 30 -3.88 9.96 -0.28
N VAL A 31 -3.40 10.61 -1.33
CA VAL A 31 -2.78 9.94 -2.48
C VAL A 31 -1.55 9.13 -2.06
N HIS A 32 -0.71 9.69 -1.19
CA HIS A 32 0.46 8.97 -0.68
C HIS A 32 0.08 7.70 0.12
N TYR A 33 -0.96 7.78 0.96
CA TYR A 33 -1.45 6.58 1.67
C TYR A 33 -2.10 5.55 0.74
N GLU A 34 -2.82 5.99 -0.30
CA GLU A 34 -3.38 5.08 -1.32
C GLU A 34 -2.26 4.35 -2.08
N LEU A 35 -1.18 5.06 -2.47
CA LEU A 35 -0.02 4.45 -3.12
C LEU A 35 0.74 3.49 -2.20
N ALA A 36 0.95 3.86 -0.94
CA ALA A 36 1.57 2.97 0.06
C ALA A 36 0.77 1.67 0.20
N SER A 37 -0.55 1.77 0.31
CA SER A 37 -1.45 0.62 0.41
C SER A 37 -1.37 -0.25 -0.85
N ALA A 38 -1.38 0.35 -2.04
CA ALA A 38 -1.27 -0.38 -3.30
C ALA A 38 0.07 -1.15 -3.43
N TYR A 39 1.18 -0.58 -2.94
CA TYR A 39 2.47 -1.28 -2.91
C TYR A 39 2.47 -2.45 -1.92
N LEU A 40 1.89 -2.28 -0.73
CA LEU A 40 1.73 -3.35 0.25
C LEU A 40 0.81 -4.46 -0.27
N ASP A 41 -0.28 -4.11 -0.96
CA ASP A 41 -1.17 -5.06 -1.62
C ASP A 41 -0.45 -5.90 -2.69
N ARG A 42 0.61 -5.40 -3.33
CA ARG A 42 1.42 -6.21 -4.27
C ARG A 42 2.26 -7.26 -3.54
N ILE A 43 2.75 -6.94 -2.35
CA ILE A 43 3.57 -7.84 -1.53
C ILE A 43 2.69 -8.90 -0.85
N HIS A 44 1.53 -8.48 -0.34
CA HIS A 44 0.64 -9.32 0.47
C HIS A 44 -0.51 -9.94 -0.33
N GLY A 45 -0.83 -9.42 -1.51
CA GLY A 45 -1.95 -9.87 -2.35
C GLY A 45 -1.75 -11.22 -3.04
N ASP A 46 -0.55 -11.81 -2.97
CA ASP A 46 -0.29 -13.20 -3.36
C ASP A 46 -0.55 -14.19 -2.20
N ALA A 47 -0.86 -13.69 -0.98
CA ALA A 47 -1.54 -14.51 0.01
C ALA A 47 -2.99 -14.67 -0.46
N PRO A 48 -3.53 -15.89 -0.56
CA PRO A 48 -4.93 -16.08 -0.94
C PRO A 48 -5.76 -15.22 -0.01
N ARG A 49 -6.43 -14.20 -0.57
CA ARG A 49 -7.45 -13.44 0.12
C ARG A 49 -8.42 -14.51 0.59
N SER A 50 -8.34 -14.91 1.87
CA SER A 50 -9.44 -15.60 2.51
C SER A 50 -10.61 -14.68 2.26
N THR A 51 -11.50 -15.16 1.41
CA THR A 51 -12.75 -14.54 1.04
C THR A 51 -13.49 -14.26 2.33
N GLY A 52 -13.27 -13.06 2.87
CA GLY A 52 -14.16 -12.42 3.82
C GLY A 52 -15.44 -12.18 3.07
N GLY A 53 -16.30 -13.20 3.02
CA GLY A 53 -17.71 -12.95 3.00
C GLY A 53 -18.01 -12.00 4.15
N LEU A 54 -18.78 -10.94 3.85
CA LEU A 54 -19.85 -10.37 4.65
C LEU A 54 -20.21 -8.98 4.09
N PHE A 55 -21.33 -8.95 3.35
CA PHE A 55 -22.35 -7.89 3.27
C PHE A 55 -22.03 -6.46 2.75
N ARG A 56 -22.57 -6.17 1.56
CA ARG A 56 -23.62 -5.17 1.22
C ARG A 56 -24.06 -5.50 -0.22
N ASP A 57 -25.33 -5.66 -0.59
CA ASP A 57 -26.57 -4.99 -0.21
C ASP A 57 -27.72 -5.93 0.20
#